data_AF-A0A7J8LJ01-F1
#
_entry.id   AF-A0A7J8LJ01-F1
#
_cell.length_a   1.000
_cell.length_b   1.000
_cell.length_c   1.000
_cell.angle_alpha   90.00
_cell.angle_beta   90.00
_cell.angle_gamma   90.00
#
_symmetry.space_group_name_H-M   'P 1'
#
loop_
_entity.id
_entity.type
_entity.pdbx_description
1 polymer ?
#
loop_
_entity_poly.entity_id
_entity_poly.type
_entity_poly.pdbx_seq_one_letter_code
_entity_poly.pdbx_strand_id
1 'polypeptide(L)'
;MSSDNLACSSTSDLRTQPVAALDKEGIGPAMTSIPMIACSTSLSEHHSGGSVTNKNKQMVEQLQRYGLISSKKVVEVMETIDRALFVPDGTPAYVDSPMAIGYNATISAPHMHATCLQLLEENLQPGMHALDVGS
;
A
#
# COMPACT_ATOMS: atom_id res chain seq x y z
N MET A 1 -7.99 22.01 62.81
CA MET A 1 -8.30 21.63 61.42
C MET A 1 -8.72 20.18 61.46
N SER A 2 -9.91 19.92 60.94
CA SER A 2 -10.79 18.80 61.24
C SER A 2 -10.23 17.41 60.98
N SER A 3 -10.70 16.50 61.84
CA SER A 3 -10.95 15.08 61.60
C SER A 3 -11.71 14.82 60.29
N ASP A 4 -11.52 13.63 59.72
CA ASP A 4 -12.57 12.72 59.18
C ASP A 4 -11.87 11.45 58.64
N ASN A 5 -11.96 10.30 59.34
CA ASN A 5 -12.94 9.23 59.12
C ASN A 5 -13.02 8.72 57.68
N LEU A 6 -12.50 7.50 57.43
CA LEU A 6 -13.23 6.54 56.61
C LEU A 6 -12.81 5.09 56.91
N ALA A 7 -13.64 4.41 57.69
CA ALA A 7 -13.88 2.99 57.57
C ALA A 7 -15.12 2.80 56.68
N CYS A 8 -15.06 1.91 55.69
CA CYS A 8 -16.22 1.18 55.14
C CYS A 8 -15.67 0.13 54.15
N SER A 9 -15.52 -1.13 54.55
CA SER A 9 -16.57 -2.17 54.59
C SER A 9 -16.95 -2.65 53.19
N SER A 10 -16.59 -3.91 52.95
CA SER A 10 -17.02 -4.83 51.92
C SER A 10 -18.53 -4.79 51.68
N THR A 11 -18.97 -4.86 50.42
CA THR A 11 -20.21 -5.58 50.06
C THR A 11 -20.21 -6.02 48.61
N SER A 12 -20.60 -7.28 48.42
CA SER A 12 -21.30 -7.90 47.28
C SER A 12 -20.57 -7.86 45.92
N ASP A 13 -19.96 -8.95 45.45
CA ASP A 13 -20.60 -10.23 45.03
C ASP A 13 -21.63 -10.00 43.92
N LEU A 14 -21.27 -10.33 42.68
CA LEU A 14 -22.13 -11.04 41.73
C LEU A 14 -21.29 -11.52 40.50
N ARG A 15 -20.95 -12.81 40.54
CA ARG A 15 -21.14 -13.81 39.47
C ARG A 15 -21.26 -13.35 37.99
N THR A 16 -20.51 -14.06 37.15
CA THR A 16 -21.00 -14.72 35.90
C THR A 16 -21.18 -13.80 34.67
N GLN A 17 -20.20 -13.73 33.76
CA GLN A 17 -20.01 -14.57 32.54
C GLN A 17 -20.28 -13.77 31.23
N PRO A 18 -19.82 -14.28 30.06
CA PRO A 18 -19.43 -13.47 28.91
C PRO A 18 -20.61 -13.11 28.01
N VAL A 19 -20.51 -11.99 27.31
CA VAL A 19 -21.50 -11.61 26.29
C VAL A 19 -21.04 -12.14 24.94
N ALA A 20 -21.82 -13.10 24.46
CA ALA A 20 -21.70 -13.74 23.18
C ALA A 20 -21.94 -12.79 21.99
N ALA A 21 -21.33 -13.16 20.87
CA ALA A 21 -21.85 -13.10 19.50
C ALA A 21 -22.93 -12.05 19.17
N LEU A 22 -22.54 -11.09 18.34
CA LEU A 22 -23.44 -10.44 17.38
C LEU A 22 -22.99 -10.82 15.97
N ASP A 23 -23.56 -11.92 15.48
CA ASP A 23 -23.85 -12.06 14.06
C ASP A 23 -25.06 -11.18 13.74
N LYS A 24 -24.95 -10.33 12.71
CA LYS A 24 -25.86 -10.31 11.55
C LYS A 24 -25.65 -9.08 10.66
N GLU A 25 -25.31 -9.39 9.40
CA GLU A 25 -25.87 -8.82 8.17
C GLU A 25 -25.85 -7.29 8.01
N GLY A 26 -24.77 -6.81 7.41
CA GLY A 26 -24.72 -5.51 6.75
C GLY A 26 -24.11 -5.70 5.36
N ILE A 27 -24.98 -5.99 4.39
CA ILE A 27 -24.69 -5.99 2.95
C ILE A 27 -24.11 -4.61 2.59
N GLY A 28 -22.79 -4.53 2.57
CA GLY A 28 -22.06 -3.37 2.07
C GLY A 28 -22.23 -3.27 0.55
N PRO A 29 -22.34 -2.04 0.00
CA PRO A 29 -22.58 -1.86 -1.42
C PRO A 29 -21.46 -2.51 -2.23
N ALA A 30 -21.90 -3.17 -3.29
CA ALA A 30 -21.10 -3.91 -4.24
C ALA A 30 -19.77 -3.23 -4.55
N MET A 31 -18.71 -4.05 -4.52
CA MET A 31 -17.64 -4.05 -5.50
C MET A 31 -18.09 -3.31 -6.77
N THR A 32 -17.66 -2.07 -6.93
CA THR A 32 -17.71 -1.43 -8.23
C THR A 32 -16.74 -2.23 -9.09
N SER A 33 -17.31 -3.17 -9.84
CA SER A 33 -16.70 -3.78 -11.01
C SER A 33 -16.04 -2.66 -11.81
N ILE A 34 -14.71 -2.55 -11.70
CA ILE A 34 -13.94 -1.92 -12.75
C ILE A 34 -14.19 -2.82 -13.97
N PRO A 35 -14.81 -2.30 -15.05
CA PRO A 35 -15.00 -3.12 -16.23
C PRO A 35 -13.63 -3.53 -16.76
N MET A 36 -13.35 -4.83 -16.72
CA MET A 36 -12.38 -5.45 -17.63
C MET A 36 -12.90 -5.14 -19.04
N ILE A 37 -12.38 -4.07 -19.65
CA ILE A 37 -12.61 -3.76 -21.05
C ILE A 37 -11.90 -4.87 -21.84
N ALA A 38 -12.66 -5.89 -22.23
CA ALA A 38 -12.27 -6.81 -23.29
C ALA A 38 -12.34 -6.03 -24.60
N CYS A 39 -11.25 -5.34 -24.94
CA CYS A 39 -11.06 -4.76 -26.26
C CYS A 39 -10.73 -5.89 -27.24
N SER A 40 -11.77 -6.45 -27.86
CA SER A 40 -11.64 -7.26 -29.06
C SER A 40 -11.28 -6.35 -30.23
N THR A 41 -9.99 -6.09 -30.43
CA THR A 41 -9.47 -5.55 -31.69
C THR A 41 -8.43 -6.49 -32.26
N SER A 42 -8.62 -6.78 -33.54
CA SER A 42 -7.85 -7.67 -34.39
C SER A 42 -6.34 -7.50 -34.21
N LEU A 43 -5.67 -8.63 -34.05
CA LEU A 43 -4.22 -8.76 -34.02
C LEU A 43 -3.66 -8.34 -35.40
N SER A 44 -3.20 -7.11 -35.54
CA SER A 44 -2.22 -6.75 -36.57
C SER A 44 -0.83 -6.81 -35.93
N GLU A 45 -0.10 -7.87 -36.27
CA GLU A 45 1.29 -8.06 -35.86
C GLU A 45 2.18 -6.99 -36.50
N HIS A 46 2.35 -5.88 -35.80
CA HIS A 46 3.44 -4.96 -36.07
C HIS A 46 4.68 -5.46 -35.32
N HIS A 47 5.56 -6.14 -36.05
CA HIS A 47 6.94 -6.36 -35.63
C HIS A 47 7.63 -4.99 -35.47
N SER A 48 7.55 -4.41 -34.27
CA SER A 48 8.43 -3.32 -33.86
C SER A 48 9.70 -3.94 -33.29
N GLY A 49 10.83 -3.63 -33.94
CA GLY A 49 12.17 -3.99 -33.48
C GLY A 49 12.34 -3.62 -32.00
N GLY A 50 12.85 -4.59 -31.24
CA GLY A 50 12.92 -4.53 -29.78
C GLY A 50 13.67 -3.32 -29.26
N SER A 51 12.92 -2.31 -28.83
CA SER A 51 13.36 -1.42 -27.77
C SER A 51 13.33 -2.24 -26.49
N VAL A 52 14.47 -2.36 -25.79
CA VAL A 52 14.51 -2.83 -24.40
C VAL A 52 13.63 -1.87 -23.60
N THR A 53 12.37 -2.23 -23.50
CA THR A 53 11.34 -1.41 -22.89
C THR A 53 11.64 -1.44 -21.40
N ASN A 54 12.03 -0.29 -20.86
CA ASN A 54 12.28 -0.14 -19.45
C ASN A 54 10.94 -0.39 -18.72
N LYS A 55 10.74 -1.62 -18.24
CA LYS A 55 9.51 -2.07 -17.58
C LYS A 55 9.22 -1.27 -16.31
N ASN A 56 10.26 -0.80 -15.62
CA ASN A 56 10.11 0.11 -14.49
C ASN A 56 9.44 1.42 -14.93
N LYS A 57 9.92 2.02 -16.02
CA LYS A 57 9.31 3.22 -16.58
C LYS A 57 7.85 3.00 -16.97
N GLN A 58 7.53 1.89 -17.62
CA GLN A 58 6.14 1.56 -17.98
C GLN A 58 5.23 1.44 -16.75
N MET A 59 5.71 0.80 -15.68
CA MET A 59 4.99 0.73 -14.41
C MET A 59 4.75 2.13 -13.84
N VAL A 60 5.75 3.00 -13.81
CA VAL A 60 5.60 4.39 -13.32
C VAL A 60 4.62 5.19 -14.20
N GLU A 61 4.68 5.05 -15.52
CA GLU A 61 3.74 5.67 -16.45
C GLU A 61 2.29 5.21 -16.17
N GLN A 62 2.07 3.93 -15.85
CA GLN A 62 0.75 3.43 -15.48
C GLN A 62 0.23 4.05 -14.18
N LEU A 63 1.08 4.15 -13.15
CA LEU A 63 0.73 4.81 -11.89
C LEU A 63 0.36 6.28 -12.11
N GLN A 64 1.08 6.99 -12.98
CA GLN A 64 0.76 8.37 -13.35
C GLN A 64 -0.57 8.45 -14.11
N ARG A 65 -0.83 7.55 -15.06
CA ARG A 65 -2.11 7.51 -15.82
C ARG A 65 -3.32 7.24 -14.92
N TYR A 66 -3.16 6.48 -13.85
CA TYR A 66 -4.20 6.26 -12.85
C TYR A 66 -4.34 7.40 -11.83
N GLY A 67 -3.51 8.44 -11.92
CA GLY A 67 -3.57 9.61 -11.04
C GLY A 67 -2.99 9.37 -9.64
N LEU A 68 -2.20 8.31 -9.46
CA LEU A 68 -1.55 7.99 -8.18
C LEU A 68 -0.29 8.83 -7.93
N ILE A 69 0.34 9.31 -9.01
CA ILE A 69 1.51 10.19 -8.97
C ILE A 69 1.21 11.41 -9.83
N SER A 70 1.38 12.60 -9.26
CA SER A 70 1.25 13.87 -9.99
C SER A 70 2.56 14.67 -10.00
N SER A 71 3.41 14.47 -8.99
CA SER A 71 4.70 15.14 -8.91
C SER A 71 5.70 14.60 -9.92
N LYS A 72 6.34 15.53 -10.63
CA LYS A 72 7.47 15.25 -11.53
C LYS A 72 8.67 14.66 -10.78
N LYS A 73 8.94 15.15 -9.56
CA LYS A 73 10.05 14.68 -8.72
C LYS A 73 9.84 13.23 -8.29
N VAL A 74 8.60 12.87 -7.92
CA VAL A 74 8.25 11.48 -7.56
C VAL A 74 8.38 10.55 -8.76
N VAL A 75 7.89 10.96 -9.94
CA VAL A 75 8.05 10.17 -11.18
C VAL A 75 9.53 9.93 -11.49
N GLU A 76 10.36 10.98 -11.48
CA GLU A 76 11.78 10.88 -11.78
C GLU A 76 12.51 9.92 -10.82
N VAL A 77 12.24 10.03 -9.52
CA VAL A 77 12.82 9.15 -8.50
C VAL A 77 12.41 7.69 -8.73
N MET A 78 11.13 7.43 -8.96
CA MET A 78 10.64 6.06 -9.19
C MET A 78 11.15 5.48 -10.51
N GLU A 79 11.33 6.29 -11.56
CA GLU A 79 11.92 5.83 -12.84
C GLU A 79 13.41 5.50 -12.69
N THR A 80 14.14 6.26 -11.86
CA THR A 80 15.60 6.11 -11.65
C THR A 80 15.95 4.87 -10.84
N ILE A 81 15.11 4.49 -9.89
CA ILE A 81 15.34 3.34 -9.00
C ILE A 81 14.60 2.11 -9.57
N ASP A 82 15.33 1.18 -10.16
CA ASP A 82 14.75 -0.03 -10.70
C ASP A 82 14.26 -0.98 -9.58
N ARG A 83 12.95 -1.17 -9.51
CA ARG A 83 12.29 -2.05 -8.54
C ARG A 83 12.77 -3.51 -8.63
N ALA A 84 13.21 -3.98 -9.80
CA ALA A 84 13.69 -5.36 -9.96
C ALA A 84 14.93 -5.67 -9.09
N LEU A 85 15.67 -4.66 -8.64
CA LEU A 85 16.82 -4.82 -7.75
C LEU A 85 16.43 -5.22 -6.30
N PHE A 86 15.16 -5.09 -5.93
CA PHE A 86 14.66 -5.26 -4.56
C PHE A 86 13.72 -6.47 -4.41
N VAL A 87 13.62 -7.31 -5.43
CA VAL A 87 12.80 -8.53 -5.42
C VAL A 87 13.61 -9.73 -5.89
N PRO A 88 13.27 -10.97 -5.48
CA PRO A 88 13.93 -12.17 -5.98
C PRO A 88 13.80 -12.32 -7.50
N ASP A 89 14.79 -12.96 -8.13
CA ASP A 89 14.77 -13.27 -9.56
C ASP A 89 13.53 -14.09 -9.95
N GLY A 90 13.01 -13.82 -11.15
CA GLY A 90 11.82 -14.50 -11.67
C GLY A 90 10.49 -14.01 -11.09
N THR A 91 10.50 -13.07 -10.14
CA THR A 91 9.26 -12.43 -9.66
C THR A 91 8.73 -11.39 -10.65
N PRO A 92 7.40 -11.17 -10.71
CA PRO A 92 6.80 -10.14 -11.54
C PRO A 92 6.98 -8.75 -10.92
N ALA A 93 8.23 -8.26 -10.86
CA ALA A 93 8.65 -7.05 -10.13
C ALA A 93 7.80 -5.80 -10.38
N TYR A 94 7.29 -5.64 -11.61
CA TYR A 94 6.62 -4.44 -12.09
C TYR A 94 5.09 -4.52 -12.06
N VAL A 95 4.54 -5.62 -11.54
CA VAL A 95 3.09 -5.71 -11.29
C VAL A 95 2.77 -4.90 -10.05
N ASP A 96 1.65 -4.16 -10.10
CA ASP A 96 1.21 -3.33 -8.99
C ASP A 96 0.59 -4.15 -7.85
N SER A 97 1.40 -4.98 -7.18
CA SER A 97 1.00 -5.78 -6.03
C SER A 97 2.19 -6.05 -5.10
N PRO A 98 1.94 -6.40 -3.82
CA PRO A 98 3.00 -6.78 -2.90
C PRO A 98 3.73 -8.04 -3.38
N MET A 99 5.05 -8.08 -3.21
CA MET A 99 5.87 -9.23 -3.60
C MET A 99 6.62 -9.78 -2.40
N ALA A 100 6.64 -11.09 -2.21
CA ALA A 100 7.41 -11.72 -1.15
C ALA A 100 8.92 -11.56 -1.39
N ILE A 101 9.64 -11.22 -0.32
CA ILE A 101 11.11 -11.05 -0.33
C ILE A 101 11.82 -12.05 0.60
N GLY A 102 11.08 -13.00 1.15
CA GLY A 102 11.55 -13.95 2.17
C GLY A 102 11.25 -13.48 3.59
N TYR A 103 11.65 -14.27 4.59
CA TYR A 103 11.52 -13.93 6.02
C TYR A 103 10.11 -13.50 6.47
N ASN A 104 9.07 -14.05 5.82
CA ASN A 104 7.66 -13.67 6.04
C ASN A 104 7.38 -12.17 5.84
N ALA A 105 8.16 -11.52 4.97
CA ALA A 105 8.02 -10.13 4.59
C ALA A 105 7.70 -9.98 3.11
N THR A 106 7.06 -8.87 2.77
CA THR A 106 6.78 -8.45 1.40
C THR A 106 7.33 -7.04 1.19
N ILE A 107 7.83 -6.78 -0.03
CA ILE A 107 7.96 -5.41 -0.50
C ILE A 107 6.56 -4.91 -0.89
N SER A 108 6.21 -3.71 -0.45
CA SER A 108 4.92 -3.08 -0.73
C SER A 108 4.69 -2.90 -2.23
N ALA A 109 3.42 -2.86 -2.64
CA ALA A 109 3.04 -2.60 -4.02
C ALA A 109 3.60 -1.24 -4.52
N PRO A 110 3.95 -1.12 -5.81
CA PRO A 110 4.36 0.14 -6.43
C PRO A 110 3.49 1.36 -6.09
N HIS A 111 2.15 1.24 -6.10
CA HIS A 111 1.27 2.37 -5.75
C HIS A 111 1.42 2.83 -4.30
N MET A 112 1.79 1.94 -3.37
CA MET A 112 2.03 2.31 -1.97
C MET A 112 3.26 3.19 -1.86
N HIS A 113 4.37 2.82 -2.51
CA HIS A 113 5.57 3.65 -2.54
C HIS A 113 5.32 5.00 -3.21
N ALA A 114 4.61 5.00 -4.34
CA ALA A 114 4.17 6.22 -5.02
C ALA A 114 3.40 7.15 -4.09
N THR A 115 2.39 6.62 -3.40
CA THR A 115 1.54 7.38 -2.47
C THR A 115 2.36 7.94 -1.31
N CYS A 116 3.22 7.13 -0.69
CA CYS A 116 4.09 7.58 0.40
C CYS A 116 5.02 8.71 -0.03
N LEU A 117 5.69 8.58 -1.17
CA LEU A 117 6.56 9.61 -1.71
C LEU A 117 5.79 10.89 -2.05
N GLN A 118 4.59 10.77 -2.61
CA GLN A 118 3.73 11.90 -2.95
C GLN A 118 3.26 12.67 -1.70
N LEU A 119 2.93 11.97 -0.61
CA LEU A 119 2.52 12.57 0.66
C LEU A 119 3.69 13.25 1.40
N LEU A 120 4.89 12.70 1.28
CA LEU A 120 6.07 13.17 2.00
C LEU A 120 6.93 14.15 1.19
N GLU A 121 6.57 14.47 -0.05
CA GLU A 121 7.39 15.29 -0.96
C GLU A 121 7.90 16.58 -0.32
N GLU A 122 7.02 17.36 0.33
CA GLU A 122 7.38 18.63 0.98
C GLU A 122 8.28 18.43 2.22
N ASN A 123 8.28 17.23 2.81
CA ASN A 123 9.11 16.84 3.96
C ASN A 123 10.37 16.06 3.57
N LEU A 124 10.58 15.80 2.27
CA LEU A 124 11.74 15.09 1.71
C LEU A 124 12.55 16.05 0.81
N GLN A 125 13.03 17.13 1.42
CA GLN A 125 13.88 18.13 0.78
C GLN A 125 15.35 17.98 1.18
N PRO A 126 16.31 18.46 0.36
CA PRO A 126 17.72 18.43 0.70
C PRO A 126 17.99 19.06 2.08
N GLY A 127 18.76 18.36 2.91
CA GLY A 127 19.07 18.78 4.29
C GLY A 127 18.06 18.35 5.35
N MET A 128 16.95 17.72 4.97
CA MET A 128 16.02 17.07 5.90
C MET A 128 16.50 15.67 6.31
N HIS A 129 15.90 15.12 7.35
CA HIS A 129 16.18 13.78 7.86
C HIS A 129 14.92 12.92 7.80
N ALA A 130 15.08 11.67 7.34
CA ALA A 130 14.00 10.69 7.28
C ALA A 130 14.39 9.42 8.04
N LEU A 131 13.39 8.76 8.61
CA LEU A 131 13.49 7.43 9.21
C LEU A 131 12.48 6.52 8.52
N ASP A 132 12.96 5.44 7.90
CA ASP A 132 12.11 4.37 7.37
C ASP A 132 12.13 3.21 8.36
N VAL A 133 10.97 2.87 8.91
CA VAL A 133 10.83 1.82 9.93
C VAL A 133 10.30 0.56 9.26
N GLY A 134 11.14 -0.48 9.21
CA GLY A 134 10.81 -1.75 8.57
C GLY A 134 11.35 -1.89 7.14
N SER A 135 12.53 -1.31 6.88
CA SER A 135 13.29 -1.43 5.62
C SER A 135 13.88 -2.81 5.40
#